data_AF-A0AAE9L964-F1
#
_entry.id   AF-A0AAE9L964-F1
#
_cell.length_a   1.000
_cell.length_b   1.000
_cell.length_c   1.000
_cell.angle_alpha   90.00
_cell.angle_beta   90.00
_cell.angle_gamma   90.00
#
_symmetry.space_group_name_H-M   'P 1'
#
loop_
_entity.id
_entity.type
_entity.pdbx_description
1 polymer ?
#
loop_
_entity_poly.entity_id
_entity_poly.type
_entity_poly.pdbx_seq_one_letter_code
_entity_poly.pdbx_strand_id
1 'polypeptide(L)'
;MRAHAKEYGIDPEKIAIAGNSAGGHLATELAVTSDIKEFEGDVGGNLQYSSKVMAAVDFYGPTDMFTMGPEMDSTLLSPEEAAETHDSSRAAEAKLLGFDKEGQGVAVLRDIRDKKQTDSPNCEKVKLAEMASPIN
;
A
#
# COMPACT_ATOMS: atom_id res chain seq x y z
N MET A 1 -17.45 12.43 1.40
CA MET A 1 -17.38 13.48 2.44
C MET A 1 -17.61 14.87 1.86
N ARG A 2 -16.72 15.41 1.02
CA ARG A 2 -16.86 16.77 0.46
C ARG A 2 -18.18 17.04 -0.25
N ALA A 3 -18.66 16.09 -1.06
CA ALA A 3 -19.93 16.19 -1.77
C ALA A 3 -21.16 16.45 -0.86
N HIS A 4 -21.07 16.06 0.41
CA HIS A 4 -22.13 16.17 1.41
C HIS A 4 -21.71 17.03 2.60
N ALA A 5 -20.70 17.89 2.45
CA ALA A 5 -20.10 18.60 3.58
C ALA A 5 -21.11 19.45 4.37
N LYS A 6 -22.03 20.13 3.66
CA LYS A 6 -23.11 20.91 4.26
C LYS A 6 -24.09 20.04 5.05
N GLU A 7 -24.41 18.86 4.53
CA GLU A 7 -25.33 17.90 5.16
C GLU A 7 -24.75 17.37 6.48
N TYR A 8 -23.45 17.08 6.48
CA TYR A 8 -22.76 16.54 7.66
C TYR A 8 -22.24 17.62 8.61
N GLY A 9 -22.35 18.90 8.27
CA GLY A 9 -21.81 20.01 9.07
C GLY A 9 -20.28 19.98 9.22
N ILE A 10 -19.58 19.45 8.21
CA ILE A 10 -18.11 19.36 8.21
C ILE A 10 -17.48 20.46 7.35
N ASP A 11 -16.28 20.88 7.73
CA ASP A 11 -15.44 21.74 6.90
C ASP A 11 -14.75 20.88 5.82
N PRO A 12 -15.10 21.02 4.53
CA PRO A 12 -14.54 20.17 3.46
C PRO A 12 -13.03 20.37 3.26
N GLU A 13 -12.47 21.45 3.80
CA GLU A 13 -11.04 21.75 3.72
C GLU A 13 -10.25 21.16 4.90
N LYS A 14 -10.92 20.60 5.92
CA LYS A 14 -10.29 20.04 7.13
C LYS A 14 -10.66 18.58 7.34
N ILE A 15 -10.25 17.75 6.38
CA ILE A 15 -10.44 16.29 6.43
C ILE A 15 -9.10 15.64 6.73
N ALA A 16 -9.03 14.87 7.81
CA ALA A 16 -7.89 14.01 8.13
C ALA A 16 -8.32 12.54 8.08
N ILE A 17 -7.38 11.65 7.80
CA ILE A 17 -7.58 10.20 7.82
C ILE A 17 -6.65 9.57 8.86
N ALA A 18 -7.09 8.49 9.48
CA ALA A 18 -6.26 7.71 10.39
C ALA A 18 -6.55 6.23 10.19
N GLY A 19 -5.53 5.41 10.29
CA GLY A 19 -5.67 3.97 10.11
C GLY A 19 -4.57 3.19 10.80
N ASN A 20 -4.86 1.94 11.11
CA ASN A 20 -3.92 1.00 11.71
C ASN A 20 -3.58 -0.13 10.76
N SER A 21 -2.33 -0.59 10.76
CA SER A 21 -1.87 -1.71 9.93
C SER A 21 -2.25 -1.50 8.45
N ALA A 22 -3.02 -2.40 7.82
CA ALA A 22 -3.51 -2.23 6.45
C ALA A 22 -4.30 -0.92 6.24
N GLY A 23 -5.03 -0.45 7.25
CA GLY A 23 -5.69 0.86 7.20
C GLY A 23 -4.71 2.03 7.27
N GLY A 24 -3.57 1.85 7.94
CA GLY A 24 -2.46 2.80 7.98
C GLY A 24 -1.80 2.94 6.61
N HIS A 25 -1.51 1.82 5.95
CA HIS A 25 -1.04 1.80 4.56
C HIS A 25 -1.98 2.58 3.63
N LEU A 26 -3.29 2.32 3.67
CA LEU A 26 -4.27 3.04 2.85
C LEU A 26 -4.37 4.54 3.21
N ALA A 27 -4.27 4.88 4.50
CA ALA A 27 -4.25 6.27 4.94
C ALA A 27 -3.02 7.02 4.41
N THR A 28 -1.86 6.37 4.45
CA THR A 28 -0.59 6.90 3.94
C THR A 28 -0.63 7.03 2.42
N GLU A 29 -1.06 5.99 1.71
CA GLU A 29 -1.25 5.98 0.25
C GLU A 29 -2.14 7.16 -0.21
N LEU A 30 -3.33 7.32 0.38
CA LEU A 30 -4.22 8.43 0.05
C LEU A 30 -3.56 9.79 0.28
N ALA A 31 -2.78 9.92 1.35
CA ALA A 31 -2.15 11.19 1.71
C ALA A 31 -1.01 11.60 0.78
N VAL A 32 -0.19 10.65 0.33
CA VAL A 32 0.99 10.93 -0.51
C VAL A 32 0.67 10.94 -2.01
N THR A 33 -0.49 10.41 -2.41
CA THR A 33 -0.91 10.37 -3.83
C THR A 33 -1.95 11.43 -4.19
N SER A 34 -2.41 12.23 -3.22
CA SER A 34 -3.26 13.39 -3.45
C SER A 34 -2.58 14.32 -4.46
N ASP A 35 -3.15 14.50 -5.65
CA ASP A 35 -2.59 15.24 -6.81
C ASP A 35 -1.88 14.39 -7.89
N ILE A 36 -1.73 13.07 -7.70
CA ILE A 36 -1.30 12.14 -8.75
C ILE A 36 -2.52 11.59 -9.49
N LYS A 37 -2.67 11.99 -10.76
CA LYS A 37 -3.86 11.71 -11.56
C LYS A 37 -4.14 10.21 -11.71
N GLU A 38 -3.10 9.40 -11.82
CA GLU A 38 -3.16 7.95 -11.97
C GLU A 38 -3.78 7.25 -10.75
N PHE A 39 -3.70 7.85 -9.55
CA PHE A 39 -4.21 7.28 -8.30
C PHE A 39 -5.61 7.79 -7.91
N GLU A 40 -6.11 8.86 -8.54
CA GLU A 40 -7.37 9.48 -8.11
C GLU A 40 -8.61 8.66 -8.49
N GLY A 41 -8.46 7.77 -9.47
CA GLY A 41 -9.51 6.85 -9.91
C GLY A 41 -10.69 7.52 -10.61
N ASP A 42 -11.67 6.70 -11.00
CA ASP A 42 -12.85 7.10 -11.78
C ASP A 42 -14.18 6.55 -11.22
N VAL A 43 -14.15 6.07 -9.98
CA VAL A 43 -15.28 5.41 -9.30
C VAL A 43 -15.92 6.29 -8.22
N GLY A 44 -17.10 5.89 -7.72
CA GLY A 44 -17.75 6.55 -6.56
C GLY A 44 -18.63 7.76 -6.86
N GLY A 45 -18.74 8.18 -8.13
CA GLY A 45 -19.77 9.13 -8.61
C GLY A 45 -19.62 10.58 -8.15
N ASN A 46 -18.52 10.93 -7.48
CA ASN A 46 -18.24 12.26 -6.93
C ASN A 46 -16.92 12.84 -7.47
N LEU A 47 -16.61 12.54 -8.73
CA LEU A 47 -15.33 12.80 -9.39
C LEU A 47 -14.96 14.29 -9.49
N GLN A 48 -15.93 15.19 -9.31
CA GLN A 48 -15.70 16.63 -9.26
C GLN A 48 -15.12 17.12 -7.92
N TYR A 49 -15.06 16.26 -6.90
CA TYR A 49 -14.50 16.58 -5.59
C TYR A 49 -13.16 15.87 -5.41
N SER A 50 -12.16 16.63 -4.96
CA SER A 50 -10.84 16.07 -4.64
C SER A 50 -10.91 15.02 -3.52
N SER A 51 -10.07 13.98 -3.59
CA SER A 51 -9.85 13.02 -2.49
C SER A 51 -8.86 13.52 -1.42
N LYS A 52 -8.16 14.64 -1.68
CA LYS A 52 -7.05 15.16 -0.87
C LYS A 52 -7.37 15.22 0.62
N VAL A 53 -6.43 14.80 1.47
CA VAL A 53 -6.55 14.94 2.93
C VAL A 53 -5.57 16.00 3.44
N MET A 54 -5.93 16.67 4.53
CA MET A 54 -5.08 17.68 5.19
C MET A 54 -4.01 17.03 6.07
N ALA A 55 -4.30 15.85 6.63
CA ALA A 55 -3.38 15.09 7.46
C ALA A 55 -3.71 13.60 7.41
N ALA A 56 -2.70 12.76 7.63
CA ALA A 56 -2.84 11.34 7.86
C ALA A 56 -2.15 10.93 9.17
N VAL A 57 -2.73 9.96 9.86
CA VAL A 57 -2.11 9.30 11.02
C VAL A 57 -2.02 7.81 10.72
N ASP A 58 -0.78 7.35 10.57
CA ASP A 58 -0.46 5.94 10.35
C ASP A 58 -0.06 5.28 11.68
N PHE A 59 -0.88 4.34 12.14
CA PHE A 59 -0.52 3.47 13.24
C PHE A 59 0.07 2.17 12.67
N TYR A 60 1.40 2.13 12.57
CA TYR A 60 2.21 0.95 12.21
C TYR A 60 1.74 0.23 10.92
N GLY A 61 1.21 0.99 9.97
CA GLY A 61 0.93 0.52 8.62
C GLY A 61 2.22 0.26 7.85
N PRO A 62 2.20 -0.73 6.95
CA PRO A 62 3.33 -0.94 6.07
C PRO A 62 3.42 0.19 5.06
N THR A 63 4.64 0.63 4.75
CA THR A 63 4.89 1.70 3.79
C THR A 63 5.74 1.28 2.60
N ASP A 64 6.48 0.17 2.73
CA ASP A 64 7.20 -0.48 1.64
C ASP A 64 6.79 -1.97 1.63
N MET A 65 6.28 -2.43 0.48
CA MET A 65 5.82 -3.81 0.30
C MET A 65 6.96 -4.83 0.40
N PHE A 66 8.22 -4.41 0.23
CA PHE A 66 9.36 -5.31 0.18
C PHE A 66 10.07 -5.50 1.53
N THR A 67 9.80 -4.68 2.54
CA THR A 67 10.58 -4.65 3.78
C THR A 67 9.92 -5.36 4.96
N MET A 68 8.61 -5.63 4.91
CA MET A 68 7.87 -6.19 6.05
C MET A 68 8.44 -7.50 6.60
N GLY A 69 8.76 -8.47 5.73
CA GLY A 69 9.42 -9.70 6.14
C GLY A 69 10.86 -9.47 6.63
N PRO A 70 11.74 -8.85 5.80
CA PRO A 70 13.14 -8.62 6.14
C PRO A 70 13.40 -7.77 7.39
N GLU A 71 12.54 -6.79 7.67
CA GLU A 71 12.69 -5.85 8.79
C GLU A 71 11.87 -6.23 10.02
N MET A 72 11.15 -7.35 9.97
CA MET A 72 10.41 -7.85 11.13
C MET A 72 11.35 -8.08 12.32
N ASP A 73 10.95 -7.57 13.48
CA ASP A 73 11.72 -7.73 14.71
C ASP A 73 11.80 -9.23 15.06
N SER A 74 13.03 -9.75 15.09
CA SER A 74 13.32 -11.15 15.40
C SER A 74 12.86 -11.60 16.79
N THR A 75 12.54 -10.66 17.69
CA THR A 75 11.96 -10.95 19.00
C THR A 75 10.46 -11.24 18.95
N LEU A 76 9.78 -10.85 17.87
CA LEU A 76 8.36 -11.09 17.62
C LEU A 76 8.12 -12.35 16.77
N LEU A 77 8.90 -12.52 15.71
CA LEU A 77 8.84 -13.66 14.79
C LEU A 77 10.25 -14.07 14.39
N SER A 78 10.52 -15.37 14.24
CA SER A 78 11.76 -15.80 13.60
C SER A 78 11.82 -15.33 12.13
N PRO A 79 13.00 -15.22 11.52
CA PRO A 79 13.11 -14.83 10.11
C PRO A 79 12.33 -15.74 9.15
N GLU A 80 12.23 -17.04 9.46
CA GLU A 80 11.47 -18.00 8.65
C GLU A 80 9.96 -17.76 8.77
N GLU A 81 9.47 -17.49 9.98
CA GLU A 81 8.06 -17.15 10.21
C GLU A 81 7.68 -15.80 9.59
N ALA A 82 8.58 -14.81 9.66
CA ALA A 82 8.40 -13.51 9.01
C ALA A 82 8.32 -13.66 7.48
N ALA A 83 9.19 -14.46 6.89
CA ALA A 83 9.14 -14.77 5.46
C ALA A 83 7.85 -15.53 5.08
N GLU A 84 7.44 -16.53 5.85
CA GLU A 84 6.18 -17.23 5.58
C GLU A 84 4.97 -16.29 5.68
N THR A 85 5.00 -15.34 6.61
CA THR A 85 3.88 -14.41 6.88
C THR A 85 3.79 -13.27 5.85
N HIS A 86 4.93 -12.72 5.44
CA HIS A 86 4.99 -11.49 4.62
C HIS A 86 5.54 -11.69 3.22
N ASP A 87 6.27 -12.78 2.96
CA ASP A 87 6.90 -13.01 1.67
C ASP A 87 6.25 -14.09 0.81
N SER A 88 5.53 -15.01 1.43
CA SER A 88 4.89 -16.13 0.73
C SER A 88 3.69 -15.68 -0.12
N SER A 89 3.20 -16.57 -0.96
CA SER A 89 1.93 -16.38 -1.68
C SER A 89 0.72 -16.21 -0.75
N ARG A 90 0.83 -16.59 0.54
CA ARG A 90 -0.27 -16.47 1.52
C ARG A 90 -0.32 -15.10 2.17
N ALA A 91 0.74 -14.30 2.02
CA ALA A 91 0.89 -12.98 2.59
C ALA A 91 -0.22 -12.01 2.13
N ALA A 92 -0.56 -11.04 2.97
CA ALA A 92 -1.59 -10.05 2.63
C ALA A 92 -1.14 -9.14 1.47
N GLU A 93 0.15 -8.86 1.44
CA GLU A 93 0.90 -8.09 0.45
C GLU A 93 0.86 -8.79 -0.92
N ALA A 94 1.13 -10.10 -0.94
CA ALA A 94 1.04 -10.90 -2.17
C ALA A 94 -0.39 -10.89 -2.74
N LYS A 95 -1.41 -11.01 -1.87
CA LYS A 95 -2.82 -10.93 -2.26
C LYS A 95 -3.22 -9.55 -2.75
N LEU A 96 -2.77 -8.48 -2.07
CA LEU A 96 -3.00 -7.10 -2.47
C LEU A 96 -2.46 -6.84 -3.89
N LEU A 97 -1.29 -7.40 -4.21
CA LEU A 97 -0.65 -7.29 -5.51
C LEU A 97 -1.25 -8.23 -6.58
N GLY A 98 -2.14 -9.14 -6.19
CA GLY A 98 -2.64 -10.23 -7.05
C GLY A 98 -1.51 -11.12 -7.57
N PHE A 99 -0.50 -11.37 -6.73
CA PHE A 99 0.69 -12.18 -7.00
C PHE A 99 0.84 -13.27 -5.93
N ASP A 100 -0.22 -14.04 -5.75
CA ASP A 100 -0.49 -14.96 -4.63
C ASP A 100 -0.74 -16.42 -5.06
N LYS A 101 -0.34 -16.80 -6.28
CA LYS A 101 -0.40 -18.20 -6.75
C LYS A 101 0.79 -19.03 -6.24
N GLU A 102 0.72 -20.33 -6.44
CA GLU A 102 1.86 -21.23 -6.17
C GLU A 102 3.13 -20.75 -6.90
N GLY A 103 4.24 -20.67 -6.17
CA GLY A 103 5.52 -20.13 -6.66
C GLY A 103 5.58 -18.60 -6.79
N GLN A 104 4.53 -17.88 -6.38
CA GLN A 104 4.52 -16.41 -6.28
C GLN A 104 4.69 -15.94 -4.83
N GLY A 105 4.85 -14.63 -4.65
CA GLY A 105 5.03 -14.00 -3.35
C GLY A 105 5.91 -12.75 -3.44
N VAL A 106 5.93 -11.96 -2.36
CA VAL A 106 6.75 -10.74 -2.28
C VAL A 106 8.24 -11.07 -2.36
N ALA A 107 8.70 -12.20 -1.80
CA ALA A 107 10.11 -12.60 -1.92
C ALA A 107 10.56 -12.72 -3.39
N VAL A 108 9.69 -13.22 -4.27
CA VAL A 108 10.00 -13.35 -5.70
C VAL A 108 10.13 -11.98 -6.35
N LEU A 109 9.20 -11.05 -6.04
CA LEU A 109 9.26 -9.70 -6.57
C LEU A 109 10.47 -8.92 -6.03
N ARG A 110 10.79 -9.10 -4.75
CA ARG A 110 11.98 -8.52 -4.12
C ARG A 110 13.27 -9.02 -4.77
N ASP A 111 13.38 -10.32 -5.02
CA ASP A 111 14.56 -10.90 -5.69
C ASP A 111 14.77 -10.32 -7.10
N ILE A 112 13.68 -10.17 -7.87
CA ILE A 112 13.71 -9.54 -9.20
C ILE A 112 14.20 -8.09 -9.11
N ARG A 113 13.65 -7.31 -8.15
CA ARG A 113 14.02 -5.91 -7.90
C ARG A 113 15.49 -5.79 -7.51
N ASP A 114 15.91 -6.54 -6.50
CA ASP A 114 17.24 -6.44 -5.89
C ASP A 114 18.35 -6.90 -6.86
N LYS A 115 18.06 -7.91 -7.69
CA LYS A 115 18.95 -8.36 -8.78
C LYS A 115 18.83 -7.53 -10.05
N LYS A 116 17.92 -6.55 -10.10
CA LYS A 116 17.67 -5.68 -11.27
C LYS A 116 17.39 -6.49 -12.54
N GLN A 117 16.60 -7.56 -12.42
CA GLN A 117 16.23 -8.42 -13.55
C GLN A 117 15.18 -7.71 -14.43
N THR A 118 15.66 -6.99 -15.45
CA THR A 118 14.80 -6.18 -16.34
C THR A 118 14.08 -6.99 -17.42
N ASP A 119 14.43 -8.26 -17.60
CA ASP A 119 13.86 -9.19 -18.57
C ASP A 119 12.84 -10.16 -17.96
N SER A 120 12.56 -10.03 -16.65
CA SER A 120 11.60 -10.88 -15.95
C SER A 120 10.17 -10.65 -16.48
N PRO A 121 9.37 -11.73 -16.68
CA PRO A 121 7.95 -11.58 -17.02
C PRO A 121 7.14 -10.88 -15.92
N ASN A 122 7.70 -10.73 -14.72
CA ASN A 122 7.04 -10.13 -13.56
C ASN A 122 7.50 -8.69 -13.26
N CYS A 123 8.26 -8.03 -14.14
CA CYS A 123 8.69 -6.64 -13.93
C CYS A 123 7.51 -5.68 -13.67
N GLU A 124 6.37 -5.87 -14.35
CA GLU A 124 5.17 -5.05 -14.10
C GLU A 124 4.60 -5.27 -12.70
N LYS A 125 4.79 -6.44 -12.10
CA LYS A 125 4.39 -6.69 -10.71
C LYS A 125 5.37 -6.09 -9.71
N VAL A 126 6.65 -6.01 -10.04
CA VAL A 126 7.62 -5.24 -9.23
C VAL A 126 7.24 -3.77 -9.22
N LYS A 127 6.96 -3.17 -10.38
CA LYS A 127 6.47 -1.78 -10.46
C LYS A 127 5.19 -1.56 -9.68
N LEU A 128 4.24 -2.51 -9.75
CA LEU A 128 3.02 -2.43 -8.95
C LEU A 128 3.30 -2.45 -7.45
N ALA A 129 4.26 -3.25 -6.99
CA ALA A 129 4.67 -3.28 -5.59
C ALA A 129 5.39 -1.99 -5.16
N GLU A 130 6.20 -1.40 -6.04
CA GLU A 130 6.79 -0.07 -5.83
C GLU A 130 5.71 1.03 -5.76
N MET A 131 4.70 0.97 -6.63
CA MET A 131 3.55 1.88 -6.58
C MET A 131 2.72 1.71 -5.31
N ALA A 132 2.60 0.48 -4.80
CA ALA A 132 1.93 0.18 -3.54
C ALA A 132 2.81 0.43 -2.30
N SER A 133 3.98 1.03 -2.48
CA SER A 133 4.91 1.40 -1.41
C SER A 133 4.91 2.93 -1.23
N PRO A 134 3.94 3.48 -0.47
CA PRO A 134 3.72 4.93 -0.43
C PRO A 134 4.90 5.73 0.13
N ILE A 135 5.78 5.09 0.91
CA ILE A 135 7.01 5.69 1.41
C ILE A 135 8.11 4.63 1.28
N ASN A 136 9.01 4.84 0.31
CA ASN A 136 10.14 3.96 -0.03
C ASN A 136 11.49 4.67 -0.02
#